data_AF-A0A935ZXR6-F1
#
_entry.id   AF-A0A935ZXR6-F1
#
_cell.length_a   1.000
_cell.length_b   1.000
_cell.length_c   1.000
_cell.angle_alpha   90.00
_cell.angle_beta   90.00
_cell.angle_gamma   90.00
#
_symmetry.space_group_name_H-M   'P 1'
#
loop_
_entity.id
_entity.type
_entity.pdbx_description
1 polymer ?
#
loop_
_entity_poly.entity_id
_entity_poly.type
_entity_poly.pdbx_seq_one_letter_code
_entity_poly.pdbx_strand_id
1 'polypeptide(L)'
;MLKLYSGPFGKSEVLHLLRRTMFGVSKADLHFFMSKTLSESLDILINTKPTTPNPPLRTYYNNTDPSKDTFDKINNNGTIETIVNWGETWVDKPVQTNFLASSNSARRLNLKQWWTGLQIHQDRSVYEKMIMFYQTLLVTEDATLENAHMMYATQSLYRKYAFGNYKQLVKDITLDPGMLRYLNGEKNTKAAPDENFARELQELFCVGKGQGSGYTEEDVKSAARVLTGWYVIERGNVNGVQMNILPKKAFNKNNHDNGVKTFSPFYNNLTISPDRSITDPTPFDTIEEKLAFLEIDQMIEMIFATDEVSKYVCRRLWNYFGYYDITPEIEAELIEPLAEIFRQNVNDPDQMRYVIHALFSSEVFFKNEHKGCMVKSPIEFTVGMIRQLDYPTPKSIQLEAQYYFWNIIRTHIFNQGQDINDPPNVAGWRPIINHHRFMKYG
;
A
#
# COMPACT_ATOMS: atom_id res chain seq x y z
N MET A 1 16.54 21.94 -11.93
CA MET A 1 17.05 20.63 -12.40
C MET A 1 17.67 19.92 -11.21
N LEU A 2 17.42 18.62 -11.04
CA LEU A 2 17.95 17.85 -9.91
C LEU A 2 19.47 17.71 -10.01
N LYS A 3 20.19 18.04 -8.93
CA LYS A 3 21.64 17.80 -8.87
C LYS A 3 21.92 16.35 -8.53
N LEU A 4 22.68 15.68 -9.39
CA LEU A 4 23.10 14.30 -9.19
C LEU A 4 24.33 14.23 -8.29
N TYR A 5 24.39 13.20 -7.47
CA TYR A 5 25.53 12.94 -6.61
C TYR A 5 26.77 12.59 -7.44
N SER A 6 27.84 13.36 -7.25
CA SER A 6 29.14 13.18 -7.92
C SER A 6 30.29 12.93 -6.94
N GLY A 7 29.98 12.76 -5.65
CA GLY A 7 30.97 12.52 -4.60
C GLY A 7 31.49 11.07 -4.58
N PRO A 8 32.47 10.78 -3.70
CA PRO A 8 33.00 9.43 -3.53
C PRO A 8 31.91 8.45 -3.06
N PHE A 9 31.71 7.36 -3.79
CA PHE A 9 30.77 6.31 -3.40
C PHE A 9 31.47 5.21 -2.58
N GLY A 10 31.79 5.54 -1.33
CA GLY A 10 32.49 4.66 -0.41
C GLY A 10 31.57 3.86 0.50
N LYS A 11 32.15 3.19 1.50
CA LYS A 11 31.41 2.35 2.46
C LYS A 11 30.28 3.09 3.18
N SER A 12 30.48 4.38 3.49
CA SER A 12 29.47 5.21 4.15
C SER A 12 28.23 5.39 3.26
N GLU A 13 28.44 5.73 1.99
CA GLU A 13 27.40 5.98 0.99
C GLU A 13 26.67 4.69 0.62
N VAL A 14 27.41 3.59 0.43
CA VAL A 14 26.83 2.26 0.23
C VAL A 14 25.94 1.87 1.41
N LEU A 15 26.43 1.99 2.65
CA LEU A 15 25.63 1.66 3.82
C LEU A 15 24.41 2.57 3.97
N HIS A 16 24.55 3.85 3.64
CA HIS A 16 23.43 4.79 3.66
C HIS A 16 22.35 4.35 2.67
N LEU A 17 22.71 4.14 1.39
CA LEU A 17 21.80 3.70 0.35
C LEU A 17 21.09 2.41 0.76
N LEU A 18 21.84 1.36 1.11
CA LEU A 18 21.26 0.05 1.44
C LEU A 18 20.36 0.08 2.68
N ARG A 19 20.66 0.91 3.68
CA ARG A 19 19.78 1.06 4.86
C ARG A 19 18.48 1.78 4.55
N ARG A 20 18.42 2.59 3.49
CA ARG A 20 17.17 3.24 3.05
C ARG A 20 16.38 2.36 2.09
N THR A 21 17.05 1.55 1.29
CA THR A 21 16.41 0.74 0.25
C THR A 21 16.08 -0.69 0.68
N MET A 22 16.58 -1.18 1.81
CA MET A 22 16.37 -2.57 2.25
C MET A 22 16.05 -2.64 3.75
N PHE A 23 15.26 -3.64 4.17
CA PHE A 23 15.01 -3.99 5.59
C PHE A 23 16.25 -4.57 6.31
N GLY A 24 17.35 -3.82 6.36
CA GLY A 24 18.63 -4.23 6.93
C GLY A 24 19.61 -4.83 5.92
N VAL A 25 20.90 -4.68 6.24
CA VAL A 25 22.03 -4.95 5.35
C VAL A 25 22.84 -6.12 5.90
N SER A 26 22.84 -7.25 5.21
CA SER A 26 23.70 -8.38 5.57
C SER A 26 25.16 -8.11 5.23
N LYS A 27 26.10 -8.89 5.78
CA LYS A 27 27.52 -8.82 5.37
C LYS A 27 27.69 -9.12 3.87
N ALA A 28 26.91 -10.07 3.35
CA ALA A 28 26.94 -10.45 1.94
C ALA A 28 26.44 -9.32 1.03
N ASP A 29 25.38 -8.60 1.44
CA ASP A 29 24.87 -7.43 0.72
C ASP A 29 25.94 -6.33 0.67
N LEU A 30 26.52 -5.98 1.82
CA LEU A 30 27.57 -4.96 1.87
C LEU A 30 28.75 -5.33 0.97
N HIS A 31 29.27 -6.55 1.07
CA HIS A 31 30.39 -7.01 0.24
C HIS A 31 30.07 -6.92 -1.26
N PHE A 32 28.86 -7.31 -1.66
CA PHE A 32 28.43 -7.27 -3.05
C PHE A 32 28.37 -5.84 -3.62
N PHE A 33 27.83 -4.88 -2.87
CA PHE A 33 27.68 -3.49 -3.32
C PHE A 33 28.96 -2.65 -3.16
N MET A 34 29.89 -3.03 -2.29
CA MET A 34 31.19 -2.34 -2.16
C MET A 34 32.03 -2.36 -3.44
N SER A 35 31.75 -3.28 -4.37
CA SER A 35 32.44 -3.38 -5.66
C SER A 35 31.68 -2.68 -6.81
N LYS A 36 30.64 -1.91 -6.51
CA LYS A 36 29.72 -1.32 -7.50
C LYS A 36 29.77 0.20 -7.41
N THR A 37 29.58 0.85 -8.55
CA THR A 37 29.29 2.28 -8.62
C THR A 37 27.88 2.58 -8.11
N LEU A 38 27.56 3.86 -7.88
CA LEU A 38 26.20 4.27 -7.53
C LEU A 38 25.20 3.84 -8.61
N SER A 39 25.50 4.09 -9.88
CA SER A 39 24.62 3.73 -11.01
C SER A 39 24.31 2.24 -11.03
N GLU A 40 25.35 1.38 -11.00
CA GLU A 40 25.17 -0.07 -10.98
C GLU A 40 24.39 -0.54 -9.74
N SER A 41 24.60 0.13 -8.59
CA SER A 41 23.87 -0.19 -7.37
C SER A 41 22.38 0.12 -7.53
N LEU A 42 22.03 1.26 -8.12
CA LEU A 42 20.64 1.65 -8.38
C LEU A 42 19.98 0.76 -9.45
N ASP A 43 20.71 0.35 -10.48
CA ASP A 43 20.22 -0.61 -11.47
C ASP A 43 19.79 -1.93 -10.82
N ILE A 44 20.58 -2.42 -9.87
CA ILE A 44 20.27 -3.65 -9.14
C ILE A 44 19.09 -3.42 -8.19
N LEU A 45 19.11 -2.34 -7.41
CA LEU A 45 18.11 -2.08 -6.37
C LEU A 45 16.73 -1.72 -6.93
N ILE A 46 16.67 -1.09 -8.10
CA ILE A 46 15.46 -0.45 -8.62
C ILE A 46 15.05 -1.03 -9.97
N ASN A 47 15.99 -1.14 -10.92
CA ASN A 47 15.64 -1.51 -12.29
C ASN A 47 15.33 -3.00 -12.43
N THR A 48 15.87 -3.84 -11.56
CA THR A 48 15.51 -5.26 -11.47
C THR A 48 14.29 -5.44 -10.56
N LYS A 49 13.08 -5.48 -11.12
CA LYS A 49 11.88 -5.83 -10.35
C LYS A 49 11.94 -7.30 -9.95
N PRO A 50 11.88 -7.64 -8.64
CA PRO A 50 11.78 -9.02 -8.21
C PRO A 50 10.55 -9.71 -8.81
N THR A 51 10.63 -11.03 -8.97
CA THR A 51 9.45 -11.82 -9.33
C THR A 51 8.38 -11.65 -8.26
N THR A 52 7.12 -11.53 -8.69
CA THR A 52 6.00 -11.52 -7.75
C THR A 52 6.09 -12.74 -6.83
N PRO A 53 6.07 -12.55 -5.50
CA PRO A 53 6.21 -13.67 -4.57
C PRO A 53 5.02 -14.62 -4.69
N ASN A 54 5.26 -15.92 -4.46
CA ASN A 54 4.19 -16.89 -4.32
C ASN A 54 3.25 -16.48 -3.18
N PRO A 55 1.94 -16.70 -3.31
CA PRO A 55 0.97 -16.31 -2.29
C PRO A 55 1.19 -17.04 -0.95
N PRO A 56 0.62 -16.53 0.16
CA PRO A 56 0.65 -17.20 1.45
C PRO A 56 0.14 -18.64 1.36
N LEU A 57 0.79 -19.53 2.09
CA LEU A 57 0.42 -20.94 2.19
C LEU A 57 -0.23 -21.18 3.55
N ARG A 58 -1.27 -22.01 3.57
CA ARG A 58 -1.97 -22.41 4.78
C ARG A 58 -1.06 -23.23 5.69
N THR A 59 -0.73 -22.66 6.84
CA THR A 59 0.12 -23.26 7.88
C THR A 59 -0.49 -23.20 9.27
N TYR A 60 -1.80 -23.00 9.35
CA TYR A 60 -2.57 -22.96 10.58
C TYR A 60 -3.53 -24.16 10.65
N TYR A 61 -3.81 -24.61 11.86
CA TYR A 61 -4.81 -25.63 12.16
C TYR A 61 -5.46 -25.36 13.52
N ASN A 62 -6.63 -25.94 13.74
CA ASN A 62 -7.31 -25.85 15.04
C ASN A 62 -6.62 -26.75 16.08
N ASN A 63 -6.47 -26.25 17.31
CA ASN A 63 -5.80 -26.93 18.43
C ASN A 63 -4.32 -27.25 18.13
N THR A 64 -3.51 -27.68 19.10
CA THR A 64 -2.12 -28.14 18.83
C THR A 64 -2.08 -29.51 18.14
N ASP A 65 -3.19 -29.95 17.54
CA ASP A 65 -3.41 -31.28 17.00
C ASP A 65 -4.00 -31.16 15.58
N PRO A 66 -3.17 -31.31 14.53
CA PRO A 66 -3.61 -31.23 13.14
C PRO A 66 -4.75 -32.19 12.78
N SER A 67 -4.93 -33.29 13.51
CA SER A 67 -6.03 -34.24 13.27
C SER A 67 -7.41 -33.68 13.63
N LYS A 68 -7.46 -32.65 14.48
CA LYS A 68 -8.68 -31.95 14.92
C LYS A 68 -8.95 -30.66 14.17
N ASP A 69 -8.20 -30.44 13.10
CA ASP A 69 -8.24 -29.22 12.32
C ASP A 69 -9.54 -29.08 11.53
N THR A 70 -10.33 -28.08 11.89
CA THR A 70 -11.61 -27.73 11.24
C THR A 70 -11.53 -26.46 10.39
N PHE A 71 -10.40 -25.73 10.39
CA PHE A 71 -10.28 -24.49 9.61
C PHE A 71 -10.31 -24.79 8.11
N ASP A 72 -11.03 -23.98 7.34
CA ASP A 72 -11.14 -24.08 5.88
C ASP A 72 -11.57 -25.47 5.36
N LYS A 73 -12.43 -26.21 6.09
CA LYS A 73 -12.86 -27.57 5.68
C LYS A 73 -14.37 -27.79 5.63
N ILE A 74 -15.17 -26.96 6.29
CA ILE A 74 -16.60 -27.21 6.51
C ILE A 74 -17.41 -26.02 6.00
N ASN A 75 -18.48 -26.24 5.22
CA ASN A 75 -19.48 -25.23 4.87
C ASN A 75 -20.70 -25.28 5.83
N ASN A 76 -21.63 -24.32 5.72
CA ASN A 76 -22.79 -24.18 6.64
C ASN A 76 -23.75 -25.40 6.64
N ASN A 77 -23.65 -26.32 5.68
CA ASN A 77 -24.56 -27.47 5.55
C ASN A 77 -23.87 -28.83 5.82
N GLY A 78 -22.64 -28.82 6.34
CA GLY A 78 -21.85 -30.04 6.55
C GLY A 78 -21.35 -30.70 5.26
N THR A 79 -21.54 -30.05 4.11
CA THR A 79 -20.92 -30.45 2.85
C THR A 79 -19.54 -29.81 2.71
N ILE A 80 -18.60 -30.56 2.13
CA ILE A 80 -17.23 -30.08 1.92
C ILE A 80 -17.18 -29.46 0.53
N GLU A 81 -17.10 -28.12 0.45
CA GLU A 81 -17.05 -27.43 -0.85
C GLU A 81 -15.88 -26.46 -1.00
N THR A 82 -15.20 -26.08 0.08
CA THR A 82 -13.91 -25.38 -0.01
C THR A 82 -12.96 -25.96 1.01
N ILE A 83 -12.07 -26.82 0.54
CA ILE A 83 -10.93 -27.32 1.29
C ILE A 83 -9.73 -26.47 0.88
N VAL A 84 -9.10 -25.79 1.84
CA VAL A 84 -7.71 -25.37 1.67
C VAL A 84 -6.86 -26.36 2.42
N ASN A 85 -6.07 -27.16 1.72
CA ASN A 85 -5.20 -28.13 2.37
C ASN A 85 -3.96 -27.45 2.97
N TRP A 86 -3.30 -28.15 3.90
CA TRP A 86 -2.00 -27.73 4.40
C TRP A 86 -1.02 -27.52 3.24
N GLY A 87 -0.33 -26.37 3.23
CA GLY A 87 0.61 -26.02 2.17
C GLY A 87 -0.01 -25.50 0.87
N GLU A 88 -1.34 -25.42 0.77
CA GLU A 88 -2.02 -24.75 -0.34
C GLU A 88 -2.28 -23.28 -0.04
N THR A 89 -2.46 -22.47 -1.08
CA THR A 89 -2.88 -21.08 -0.92
C THR A 89 -4.38 -20.98 -0.69
N TRP A 90 -4.78 -20.01 0.12
CA TRP A 90 -6.18 -19.68 0.41
C TRP A 90 -6.69 -18.46 -0.36
N VAL A 91 -5.82 -17.73 -1.08
CA VAL A 91 -6.13 -16.39 -1.62
C VAL A 91 -7.19 -16.40 -2.71
N ASP A 92 -7.36 -17.52 -3.41
CA ASP A 92 -8.39 -17.73 -4.44
C ASP A 92 -9.62 -18.51 -3.92
N LYS A 93 -9.61 -18.89 -2.64
CA LYS A 93 -10.66 -19.71 -2.01
C LYS A 93 -11.45 -18.87 -1.03
N PRO A 94 -12.75 -18.59 -1.25
CA PRO A 94 -13.56 -17.86 -0.27
C PRO A 94 -13.62 -18.60 1.07
N VAL A 95 -13.80 -17.86 2.17
CA VAL A 95 -14.06 -18.48 3.48
C VAL A 95 -15.52 -18.93 3.52
N GLN A 96 -15.77 -20.24 3.41
CA GLN A 96 -17.12 -20.82 3.43
C GLN A 96 -17.58 -21.18 4.86
N THR A 97 -17.96 -20.23 5.72
CA THR A 97 -18.86 -20.49 6.89
C THR A 97 -19.07 -19.27 7.79
N ASN A 98 -20.23 -19.26 8.47
CA ASN A 98 -20.59 -18.34 9.54
C ASN A 98 -20.20 -18.85 10.95
N PHE A 99 -19.57 -20.03 11.06
CA PHE A 99 -19.31 -20.71 12.34
C PHE A 99 -17.83 -20.75 12.76
N LEU A 100 -16.91 -20.25 11.94
CA LEU A 100 -15.48 -20.18 12.27
C LEU A 100 -14.94 -18.78 11.98
N ALA A 101 -15.35 -17.78 12.78
CA ALA A 101 -14.68 -16.46 12.83
C ALA A 101 -13.15 -16.57 12.94
N SER A 102 -12.69 -17.71 13.49
CA SER A 102 -11.30 -18.10 13.60
C SER A 102 -10.60 -18.43 12.26
N SER A 103 -11.28 -18.94 11.22
CA SER A 103 -10.64 -19.26 9.92
C SER A 103 -10.12 -18.01 9.23
N ASN A 104 -10.97 -16.99 9.12
CA ASN A 104 -10.55 -15.70 8.55
C ASN A 104 -9.47 -15.05 9.43
N SER A 105 -9.62 -15.07 10.76
CA SER A 105 -8.58 -14.58 11.67
C SER A 105 -7.23 -15.30 11.51
N ALA A 106 -7.25 -16.62 11.28
CA ALA A 106 -6.05 -17.40 11.00
C ALA A 106 -5.41 -17.02 9.65
N ARG A 107 -6.22 -16.77 8.61
CA ARG A 107 -5.75 -16.24 7.31
C ARG A 107 -5.13 -14.85 7.43
N ARG A 108 -5.73 -13.93 8.20
CA ARG A 108 -5.19 -12.58 8.46
C ARG A 108 -3.82 -12.66 9.13
N LEU A 109 -3.69 -13.52 10.15
CA LEU A 109 -2.40 -13.77 10.81
C LEU A 109 -1.38 -14.41 9.85
N ASN A 110 -1.79 -15.41 9.09
CA ASN A 110 -0.96 -16.09 8.10
C ASN A 110 -0.45 -15.14 7.00
N LEU A 111 -1.27 -14.19 6.54
CA LEU A 111 -0.84 -13.13 5.61
C LEU A 111 0.28 -12.27 6.21
N LYS A 112 0.14 -11.86 7.47
CA LYS A 112 1.15 -11.07 8.18
C LYS A 112 2.44 -11.87 8.40
N GLN A 113 2.35 -13.16 8.72
CA GLN A 113 3.51 -14.06 8.80
C GLN A 113 4.24 -14.14 7.46
N TRP A 114 3.52 -14.42 6.37
CA TRP A 114 4.09 -14.48 5.03
C TRP A 114 4.78 -13.18 4.65
N TRP A 115 4.14 -12.03 4.87
CA TRP A 115 4.75 -10.74 4.53
C TRP A 115 6.02 -10.45 5.35
N THR A 116 6.02 -10.80 6.63
CA THR A 116 7.23 -10.74 7.48
C THR A 116 8.35 -11.60 6.89
N GLY A 117 8.01 -12.81 6.44
CA GLY A 117 8.93 -13.70 5.74
C GLY A 117 9.54 -13.10 4.48
N LEU A 118 8.71 -12.44 3.65
CA LEU A 118 9.19 -11.76 2.45
C LEU A 118 10.21 -10.65 2.75
N GLN A 119 10.04 -9.91 3.84
CA GLN A 119 10.97 -8.85 4.23
C GLN A 119 12.28 -9.41 4.80
N ILE A 120 12.20 -10.50 5.58
CA ILE A 120 13.39 -11.23 6.07
C ILE A 120 14.21 -11.75 4.87
N HIS A 121 13.52 -12.34 3.89
CA HIS A 121 14.12 -12.97 2.72
C HIS A 121 14.13 -12.08 1.47
N GLN A 122 14.02 -10.76 1.63
CA GLN A 122 13.99 -9.83 0.50
C GLN A 122 15.23 -10.00 -0.39
N ASP A 123 15.03 -9.83 -1.69
CA ASP A 123 16.09 -9.66 -2.67
C ASP A 123 16.83 -8.32 -2.46
N ARG A 124 17.92 -8.11 -3.20
CA ARG A 124 18.63 -6.83 -3.25
C ARG A 124 17.85 -5.81 -4.06
N SER A 125 16.69 -5.42 -3.56
CA SER A 125 15.76 -4.50 -4.21
C SER A 125 15.03 -3.62 -3.20
N VAL A 126 14.63 -2.42 -3.63
CA VAL A 126 13.74 -1.53 -2.87
C VAL A 126 12.27 -1.97 -2.88
N TYR A 127 11.96 -3.06 -3.56
CA TYR A 127 10.59 -3.54 -3.78
C TYR A 127 9.76 -3.68 -2.50
N GLU A 128 10.20 -4.44 -1.49
CA GLU A 128 9.43 -4.59 -0.23
C GLU A 128 9.33 -3.27 0.55
N LYS A 129 10.35 -2.41 0.47
CA LYS A 129 10.32 -1.07 1.08
C LYS A 129 9.26 -0.18 0.42
N MET A 130 9.05 -0.30 -0.89
CA MET A 130 7.97 0.39 -1.60
C MET A 130 6.59 -0.13 -1.21
N ILE A 131 6.42 -1.44 -1.00
CA ILE A 131 5.14 -1.99 -0.50
C ILE A 131 4.80 -1.40 0.86
N MET A 132 5.80 -1.36 1.76
CA MET A 132 5.62 -0.76 3.08
C MET A 132 5.39 0.76 3.00
N PHE A 133 6.04 1.46 2.08
CA PHE A 133 5.76 2.88 1.81
C PHE A 133 4.29 3.09 1.44
N TYR A 134 3.75 2.32 0.49
CA TYR A 134 2.35 2.42 0.12
C TYR A 134 1.39 2.05 1.25
N GLN A 135 1.71 1.06 2.09
CA GLN A 135 0.93 0.75 3.29
C GLN A 135 0.87 1.95 4.27
N THR A 136 1.88 2.82 4.27
CA THR A 136 1.89 4.05 5.10
C THR A 136 1.21 5.26 4.45
N LEU A 137 0.92 5.17 3.15
CA LEU A 137 0.36 6.26 2.36
C LEU A 137 -1.12 6.02 2.02
N LEU A 138 -1.45 4.84 1.52
CA LEU A 138 -2.77 4.41 1.08
C LEU A 138 -3.36 3.44 2.10
N VAL A 139 -3.55 3.92 3.33
CA VAL A 139 -3.77 3.09 4.52
C VAL A 139 -5.06 2.26 4.45
N THR A 140 -4.96 0.99 4.89
CA THR A 140 -6.07 0.13 5.32
C THR A 140 -5.70 -0.56 6.64
N GLU A 141 -6.71 -0.83 7.49
CA GLU A 141 -6.54 -1.39 8.83
C GLU A 141 -7.18 -2.79 8.95
N ASP A 142 -6.40 -3.79 9.37
CA ASP A 142 -6.85 -5.16 9.64
C ASP A 142 -8.06 -5.20 10.58
N ALA A 143 -8.03 -4.44 11.68
CA ALA A 143 -9.10 -4.39 12.66
C ALA A 143 -10.43 -3.85 12.09
N THR A 144 -10.39 -3.00 11.07
CA THR A 144 -11.58 -2.48 10.38
C THR A 144 -12.02 -3.37 9.23
N LEU A 145 -11.08 -3.94 8.48
CA LEU A 145 -11.40 -4.81 7.34
C LEU A 145 -11.97 -6.15 7.77
N GLU A 146 -11.35 -6.75 8.80
CA GLU A 146 -11.60 -8.11 9.27
C GLU A 146 -11.73 -9.13 8.14
N ASN A 147 -10.95 -9.00 7.06
CA ASN A 147 -11.03 -9.88 5.90
C ASN A 147 -9.65 -10.05 5.23
N ALA A 148 -9.11 -11.26 5.28
CA ALA A 148 -7.77 -11.55 4.76
C ALA A 148 -7.66 -11.42 3.23
N HIS A 149 -8.76 -11.69 2.50
CA HIS A 149 -8.79 -11.54 1.04
C HIS A 149 -8.73 -10.08 0.63
N MET A 150 -9.43 -9.19 1.34
CA MET A 150 -9.34 -7.74 1.11
C MET A 150 -7.91 -7.25 1.35
N MET A 151 -7.33 -7.59 2.51
CA MET A 151 -5.95 -7.22 2.84
C MET A 151 -4.95 -7.68 1.77
N TYR A 152 -5.09 -8.93 1.30
CA TYR A 152 -4.22 -9.47 0.25
C TYR A 152 -4.45 -8.79 -1.10
N ALA A 153 -5.69 -8.46 -1.46
CA ALA A 153 -6.01 -7.75 -2.70
C ALA A 153 -5.40 -6.34 -2.72
N THR A 154 -5.58 -5.57 -1.64
CA THR A 154 -4.96 -4.26 -1.49
C THR A 154 -3.43 -4.34 -1.57
N GLN A 155 -2.81 -5.29 -0.85
CA GLN A 155 -1.35 -5.47 -0.92
C GLN A 155 -0.87 -5.90 -2.32
N SER A 156 -1.69 -6.68 -3.05
CA SER A 156 -1.40 -7.07 -4.43
C SER A 156 -1.37 -5.87 -5.39
N LEU A 157 -2.20 -4.85 -5.17
CA LEU A 157 -2.12 -3.59 -5.91
C LEU A 157 -0.80 -2.86 -5.64
N TYR A 158 -0.36 -2.74 -4.38
CA TYR A 158 0.95 -2.16 -4.07
C TYR A 158 2.08 -2.92 -4.77
N ARG A 159 1.99 -4.26 -4.82
CA ARG A 159 2.98 -5.12 -5.50
C ARG A 159 2.98 -4.93 -7.01
N LYS A 160 1.80 -4.81 -7.62
CA LYS A 160 1.64 -4.51 -9.05
C LYS A 160 2.29 -3.17 -9.39
N TYR A 161 1.98 -2.13 -8.62
CA TYR A 161 2.38 -0.74 -8.86
C TYR A 161 3.63 -0.29 -8.10
N ALA A 162 4.42 -1.20 -7.52
CA ALA A 162 5.56 -0.84 -6.67
C ALA A 162 6.52 0.17 -7.31
N PHE A 163 6.76 0.01 -8.62
CA PHE A 163 7.54 0.91 -9.46
C PHE A 163 6.69 1.55 -10.55
N GLY A 164 5.38 1.37 -10.47
CA GLY A 164 4.45 1.66 -11.55
C GLY A 164 3.91 3.09 -11.56
N ASN A 165 2.81 3.30 -12.27
CA ASN A 165 2.11 4.58 -12.30
C ASN A 165 1.28 4.84 -11.02
N TYR A 166 1.53 5.96 -10.33
CA TYR A 166 0.85 6.27 -9.06
C TYR A 166 -0.62 6.66 -9.27
N LYS A 167 -0.93 7.40 -10.34
CA LYS A 167 -2.31 7.75 -10.69
C LYS A 167 -3.14 6.49 -10.92
N GLN A 168 -2.60 5.52 -11.65
CA GLN A 168 -3.29 4.26 -11.88
C GLN A 168 -3.45 3.45 -10.58
N LEU A 169 -2.46 3.44 -9.68
CA LEU A 169 -2.61 2.84 -8.35
C LEU A 169 -3.78 3.48 -7.57
N VAL A 170 -3.89 4.80 -7.56
CA VAL A 170 -4.99 5.52 -6.90
C VAL A 170 -6.34 5.18 -7.55
N LYS A 171 -6.41 5.08 -8.89
CA LYS A 171 -7.63 4.63 -9.59
C LYS A 171 -8.04 3.21 -9.18
N ASP A 172 -7.11 2.27 -9.25
CA ASP A 172 -7.37 0.86 -8.95
C ASP A 172 -7.76 0.67 -7.48
N ILE A 173 -7.09 1.36 -6.55
CA ILE A 173 -7.39 1.23 -5.11
C ILE A 173 -8.69 1.95 -4.70
N THR A 174 -9.15 2.94 -5.47
CA THR A 174 -10.39 3.66 -5.16
C THR A 174 -11.61 2.73 -5.11
N LEU A 175 -11.59 1.67 -5.92
CA LEU A 175 -12.64 0.66 -5.97
C LEU A 175 -12.17 -0.72 -5.48
N ASP A 176 -11.02 -0.79 -4.81
CA ASP A 176 -10.58 -1.99 -4.12
C ASP A 176 -11.55 -2.30 -2.95
N PRO A 177 -12.01 -3.56 -2.78
CA PRO A 177 -12.93 -3.92 -1.71
C PRO A 177 -12.45 -3.56 -0.31
N GLY A 178 -11.14 -3.66 -0.05
CA GLY A 178 -10.56 -3.26 1.22
C GLY A 178 -10.72 -1.76 1.46
N MET A 179 -10.36 -0.94 0.48
CA MET A 179 -10.48 0.52 0.60
C MET A 179 -11.93 0.98 0.74
N LEU A 180 -12.86 0.39 -0.04
CA LEU A 180 -14.30 0.68 0.05
C LEU A 180 -14.87 0.38 1.44
N ARG A 181 -14.44 -0.72 2.08
CA ARG A 181 -14.81 -1.02 3.47
C ARG A 181 -14.19 -0.06 4.45
N TYR A 182 -12.87 0.13 4.36
CA TYR A 182 -12.10 0.90 5.35
C TYR A 182 -12.57 2.36 5.46
N LEU A 183 -12.84 3.01 4.33
CA LEU A 183 -13.22 4.42 4.30
C LEU A 183 -14.73 4.65 4.20
N ASN A 184 -15.54 3.63 4.53
CA ASN A 184 -17.02 3.64 4.44
C ASN A 184 -17.57 3.93 3.04
N GLY A 185 -16.77 3.73 1.98
CA GLY A 185 -17.22 3.81 0.60
C GLY A 185 -18.41 2.88 0.31
N GLU A 186 -18.44 1.69 0.92
CA GLU A 186 -19.57 0.75 0.76
C GLU A 186 -20.90 1.22 1.37
N LYS A 187 -20.87 2.28 2.20
CA LYS A 187 -22.04 2.92 2.82
C LYS A 187 -22.39 4.26 2.15
N ASN A 188 -21.59 4.71 1.18
CA ASN A 188 -21.76 6.00 0.54
C ASN A 188 -22.93 5.98 -0.46
N THR A 189 -23.99 6.73 -0.18
CA THR A 189 -25.19 6.78 -1.03
C THR A 189 -25.61 8.21 -1.30
N LYS A 190 -26.34 8.45 -2.39
CA LYS A 190 -26.87 9.77 -2.74
C LYS A 190 -27.77 10.40 -1.67
N ALA A 191 -28.38 9.56 -0.81
CA ALA A 191 -29.23 10.03 0.29
C ALA A 191 -28.41 10.45 1.52
N ALA A 192 -27.21 9.89 1.67
CA ALA A 192 -26.26 10.23 2.72
C ALA A 192 -24.83 10.13 2.15
N PRO A 193 -24.36 11.14 1.40
CA PRO A 193 -23.00 11.14 0.88
C PRO A 193 -21.99 11.13 2.02
N ASP A 194 -21.08 10.17 2.02
CA ASP A 194 -20.03 10.02 3.03
C ASP A 194 -18.75 10.70 2.55
N GLU A 195 -18.37 11.77 3.25
CA GLU A 195 -17.20 12.58 2.93
C GLU A 195 -15.87 11.94 3.30
N ASN A 196 -15.86 10.88 4.13
CA ASN A 196 -14.64 10.33 4.69
C ASN A 196 -13.65 9.92 3.59
N PHE A 197 -14.07 9.07 2.65
CA PHE A 197 -13.18 8.65 1.55
C PHE A 197 -12.80 9.83 0.64
N ALA A 198 -13.76 10.69 0.30
CA ALA A 198 -13.48 11.86 -0.54
C ALA A 198 -12.44 12.81 0.07
N ARG A 199 -12.46 12.95 1.40
CA ARG A 199 -11.49 13.73 2.15
C ARG A 199 -10.14 13.04 2.16
N GLU A 200 -10.07 11.76 2.52
CA GLU A 200 -8.78 11.05 2.59
C GLU A 200 -8.09 10.96 1.22
N LEU A 201 -8.86 10.83 0.13
CA LEU A 201 -8.33 10.83 -1.23
C LEU A 201 -7.57 12.14 -1.54
N GLN A 202 -8.16 13.29 -1.22
CA GLN A 202 -7.53 14.59 -1.44
C GLN A 202 -6.44 14.86 -0.38
N GLU A 203 -6.73 14.59 0.89
CA GLU A 203 -5.92 15.00 2.02
C GLU A 203 -4.71 14.12 2.25
N LEU A 204 -4.88 12.79 2.24
CA LEU A 204 -3.83 11.85 2.62
C LEU A 204 -3.22 11.14 1.42
N PHE A 205 -3.96 10.94 0.34
CA PHE A 205 -3.47 10.13 -0.79
C PHE A 205 -2.87 10.99 -1.90
N CYS A 206 -3.39 12.21 -2.12
CA CYS A 206 -3.04 13.00 -3.29
C CYS A 206 -2.46 14.39 -2.98
N VAL A 207 -3.24 15.34 -2.47
CA VAL A 207 -2.88 16.77 -2.40
C VAL A 207 -2.18 17.14 -1.10
N GLY A 208 -2.55 16.52 0.02
CA GLY A 208 -2.00 16.89 1.32
C GLY A 208 -2.81 17.95 2.07
N LYS A 209 -2.25 18.44 3.18
CA LYS A 209 -2.73 19.60 3.97
C LYS A 209 -1.75 20.77 3.95
N GLY A 210 -0.78 20.75 3.04
CA GLY A 210 0.31 21.73 2.98
C GLY A 210 -0.14 23.08 2.43
N GLN A 211 0.78 24.04 2.37
CA GLN A 211 0.48 25.39 1.85
C GLN A 211 0.04 25.39 0.38
N GLY A 212 0.41 24.38 -0.42
CA GLY A 212 -0.03 24.23 -1.80
C GLY A 212 -1.40 23.57 -1.96
N SER A 213 -2.04 23.14 -0.87
CA SER A 213 -3.38 22.55 -0.90
C SER A 213 -4.45 23.64 -0.84
N GLY A 214 -5.18 23.81 -1.93
CA GLY A 214 -6.24 24.82 -2.06
C GLY A 214 -7.64 24.27 -2.23
N TYR A 215 -7.84 22.95 -2.16
CA TYR A 215 -9.18 22.37 -2.22
C TYR A 215 -10.01 22.79 -0.99
N THR A 216 -11.31 22.82 -1.17
CA THR A 216 -12.29 23.32 -0.23
C THR A 216 -13.16 22.19 0.32
N GLU A 217 -13.92 22.49 1.38
CA GLU A 217 -14.91 21.56 1.90
C GLU A 217 -15.98 21.19 0.86
N GLU A 218 -16.32 22.12 -0.05
CA GLU A 218 -17.27 21.85 -1.14
C GLU A 218 -16.67 20.89 -2.18
N ASP A 219 -15.35 20.89 -2.38
CA ASP A 219 -14.68 19.90 -3.23
C ASP A 219 -14.80 18.50 -2.63
N VAL A 220 -14.64 18.38 -1.30
CA VAL A 220 -14.85 17.12 -0.57
C VAL A 220 -16.28 16.62 -0.75
N LYS A 221 -17.29 17.48 -0.61
CA LYS A 221 -18.70 17.11 -0.83
C LYS A 221 -18.98 16.68 -2.28
N SER A 222 -18.45 17.42 -3.25
CA SER A 222 -18.59 17.06 -4.67
C SER A 222 -17.92 15.71 -4.98
N ALA A 223 -16.73 15.46 -4.44
CA ALA A 223 -16.05 14.18 -4.56
C ALA A 223 -16.81 13.04 -3.83
N ALA A 224 -17.40 13.30 -2.67
CA ALA A 224 -18.22 12.32 -1.96
C ALA A 224 -19.41 11.86 -2.82
N ARG A 225 -20.04 12.80 -3.52
CA ARG A 225 -21.12 12.52 -4.47
C ARG A 225 -20.64 11.69 -5.66
N VAL A 226 -19.44 11.94 -6.21
CA VAL A 226 -18.83 11.10 -7.28
C VAL A 226 -18.71 9.65 -6.81
N LEU A 227 -18.32 9.43 -5.56
CA LEU A 227 -18.06 8.10 -5.01
C LEU A 227 -19.32 7.32 -4.56
N THR A 228 -20.52 7.89 -4.70
CA THR A 228 -21.77 7.25 -4.22
C THR A 228 -22.13 5.99 -5.02
N GLY A 229 -22.77 5.02 -4.37
CA GLY A 229 -23.39 3.87 -5.04
C GLY A 229 -22.49 2.65 -5.25
N TRP A 230 -21.20 2.75 -4.91
CA TRP A 230 -20.27 1.62 -4.88
C TRP A 230 -20.39 0.86 -3.56
N TYR A 231 -20.28 -0.46 -3.60
CA TYR A 231 -20.32 -1.32 -2.42
C TYR A 231 -19.55 -2.62 -2.66
N VAL A 232 -19.36 -3.39 -1.60
CA VAL A 232 -18.71 -4.69 -1.67
C VAL A 232 -19.73 -5.81 -1.58
N ILE A 233 -19.57 -6.83 -2.42
CA ILE A 233 -20.28 -8.10 -2.29
C ILE A 233 -19.33 -9.22 -1.87
N GLU A 234 -19.74 -9.92 -0.82
CA GLU A 234 -19.02 -11.07 -0.25
C GLU A 234 -19.87 -12.33 -0.24
N ARG A 235 -21.14 -12.24 -0.70
CA ARG A 235 -22.02 -13.39 -0.88
C ARG A 235 -22.59 -13.40 -2.28
N GLY A 236 -22.69 -14.59 -2.86
CA GLY A 236 -23.23 -14.80 -4.20
C GLY A 236 -23.88 -16.17 -4.34
N ASN A 237 -24.64 -16.35 -5.41
CA ASN A 237 -25.21 -17.63 -5.78
C ASN A 237 -24.14 -18.46 -6.50
N VAL A 238 -23.79 -19.62 -5.94
CA VAL A 238 -22.87 -20.61 -6.52
C VAL A 238 -23.65 -21.92 -6.65
N ASN A 239 -23.86 -22.39 -7.89
CA ASN A 239 -24.61 -23.62 -8.19
C ASN A 239 -26.01 -23.71 -7.56
N GLY A 240 -26.72 -22.59 -7.43
CA GLY A 240 -28.07 -22.54 -6.86
C GLY A 240 -28.09 -22.35 -5.34
N VAL A 241 -26.93 -22.22 -4.69
CA VAL A 241 -26.81 -22.05 -3.23
C VAL A 241 -26.16 -20.69 -2.93
N GLN A 242 -26.72 -19.97 -1.96
CA GLN A 242 -26.11 -18.72 -1.48
C GLN A 242 -24.88 -19.04 -0.62
N MET A 243 -23.72 -18.62 -1.09
CA MET A 243 -22.42 -18.91 -0.48
C MET A 243 -21.59 -17.64 -0.32
N ASN A 244 -20.53 -17.72 0.47
CA ASN A 244 -19.54 -16.65 0.49
C ASN A 244 -18.72 -16.72 -0.81
N ILE A 245 -18.40 -15.57 -1.37
CA ILE A 245 -17.56 -15.41 -2.57
C ILE A 245 -16.34 -14.57 -2.23
N LEU A 246 -15.35 -14.52 -3.12
CA LEU A 246 -14.26 -13.57 -2.96
C LEU A 246 -14.84 -12.14 -2.96
N PRO A 247 -14.43 -11.27 -2.04
CA PRO A 247 -14.90 -9.89 -2.01
C PRO A 247 -14.65 -9.23 -3.36
N LYS A 248 -15.69 -8.62 -3.93
CA LYS A 248 -15.57 -7.83 -5.15
C LYS A 248 -16.44 -6.58 -5.07
N LYS A 249 -16.02 -5.53 -5.77
CA LYS A 249 -16.82 -4.32 -5.94
C LYS A 249 -18.10 -4.62 -6.71
N ALA A 250 -19.13 -3.84 -6.43
CA ALA A 250 -20.40 -3.81 -7.14
C ALA A 250 -20.95 -2.38 -7.13
N PHE A 251 -21.92 -2.10 -8.00
CA PHE A 251 -22.52 -0.79 -8.15
C PHE A 251 -24.05 -0.84 -8.11
N ASN A 252 -24.66 0.11 -7.39
CA ASN A 252 -26.11 0.28 -7.32
C ASN A 252 -26.49 1.69 -7.79
N LYS A 253 -27.00 1.77 -9.01
CA LYS A 253 -27.43 3.03 -9.65
C LYS A 253 -28.46 3.82 -8.84
N ASN A 254 -29.30 3.15 -8.04
CA ASN A 254 -30.30 3.84 -7.23
C ASN A 254 -29.68 4.61 -6.07
N ASN A 255 -28.47 4.22 -5.65
CA ASN A 255 -27.71 4.88 -4.61
C ASN A 255 -26.69 5.89 -5.15
N HIS A 256 -26.54 6.04 -6.48
CA HIS A 256 -25.60 6.99 -7.07
C HIS A 256 -26.25 8.35 -7.32
N ASP A 257 -25.51 9.42 -7.02
CA ASP A 257 -25.90 10.80 -7.29
C ASP A 257 -25.59 11.15 -8.75
N ASN A 258 -26.64 11.28 -9.57
CA ASN A 258 -26.51 11.64 -10.99
C ASN A 258 -26.54 13.16 -11.26
N GLY A 259 -26.54 13.98 -10.20
CA GLY A 259 -26.49 15.43 -10.33
C GLY A 259 -25.12 15.91 -10.78
N VAL A 260 -25.08 17.15 -11.28
CA VAL A 260 -23.82 17.84 -11.61
C VAL A 260 -23.02 18.06 -10.33
N LYS A 261 -21.71 17.82 -10.41
CA LYS A 261 -20.76 17.95 -9.30
C LYS A 261 -19.74 19.00 -9.71
N THR A 262 -19.67 20.10 -8.96
CA THR A 262 -18.85 21.26 -9.30
C THR A 262 -17.74 21.39 -8.29
N PHE A 263 -16.53 21.62 -8.79
CA PHE A 263 -15.34 21.82 -7.98
C PHE A 263 -14.94 23.30 -7.98
N SER A 264 -14.11 23.68 -7.03
CA SER A 264 -13.67 25.04 -6.77
C SER A 264 -12.66 25.53 -7.82
N PRO A 265 -12.27 26.82 -7.78
CA PRO A 265 -11.22 27.35 -8.66
C PRO A 265 -9.87 26.62 -8.54
N PHE A 266 -9.59 25.96 -7.40
CA PHE A 266 -8.38 25.14 -7.25
C PHE A 266 -8.33 24.00 -8.28
N TYR A 267 -9.49 23.44 -8.60
CA TYR A 267 -9.68 22.44 -9.64
C TYR A 267 -10.23 23.05 -10.94
N ASN A 268 -9.86 24.30 -11.24
CA ASN A 268 -10.26 25.01 -12.45
C ASN A 268 -11.78 25.11 -12.68
N ASN A 269 -12.57 25.09 -11.60
CA ASN A 269 -14.03 25.06 -11.66
C ASN A 269 -14.59 23.89 -12.49
N LEU A 270 -13.92 22.73 -12.49
CA LEU A 270 -14.37 21.57 -13.24
C LEU A 270 -15.79 21.17 -12.83
N THR A 271 -16.58 20.73 -13.80
CA THR A 271 -17.88 20.12 -13.56
C THR A 271 -17.89 18.69 -14.09
N ILE A 272 -18.37 17.77 -13.26
CA ILE A 272 -18.53 16.35 -13.60
C ILE A 272 -20.03 16.06 -13.65
N SER A 273 -20.45 15.42 -14.74
CA SER A 273 -21.82 14.98 -14.95
C SER A 273 -21.84 13.71 -15.79
N PRO A 274 -22.85 12.83 -15.65
CA PRO A 274 -22.90 11.59 -16.41
C PRO A 274 -22.92 11.86 -17.92
N ASP A 275 -21.96 11.31 -18.66
CA ASP A 275 -21.95 11.40 -20.13
C ASP A 275 -22.97 10.43 -20.73
N ARG A 276 -24.19 10.94 -20.95
CA ARG A 276 -25.32 10.16 -21.48
C ARG A 276 -25.16 9.76 -22.95
N SER A 277 -24.09 10.17 -23.63
CA SER A 277 -23.80 9.71 -24.99
C SER A 277 -23.20 8.30 -25.02
N ILE A 278 -22.66 7.82 -23.89
CA ILE A 278 -22.08 6.49 -23.77
C ILE A 278 -23.21 5.45 -23.68
N THR A 279 -23.20 4.51 -24.61
CA THR A 279 -24.23 3.46 -24.73
C THR A 279 -23.68 2.04 -24.64
N ASP A 280 -22.37 1.86 -24.77
CA ASP A 280 -21.71 0.56 -24.64
C ASP A 280 -21.16 0.40 -23.21
N PRO A 281 -21.62 -0.60 -22.43
CA PRO A 281 -21.14 -0.83 -21.07
C PRO A 281 -19.72 -1.42 -21.01
N THR A 282 -19.19 -1.98 -22.11
CA THR A 282 -17.91 -2.70 -22.11
C THR A 282 -16.76 -1.82 -21.58
N PRO A 283 -15.89 -2.32 -20.67
CA PRO A 283 -15.81 -3.70 -20.13
C PRO A 283 -16.62 -3.97 -18.84
N PHE A 284 -17.56 -3.09 -18.47
CA PHE A 284 -18.39 -3.23 -17.27
C PHE A 284 -19.68 -4.02 -17.54
N ASP A 285 -20.30 -4.51 -16.47
CA ASP A 285 -21.53 -5.30 -16.56
C ASP A 285 -22.74 -4.44 -16.96
N THR A 286 -22.74 -3.15 -16.61
CA THR A 286 -23.84 -2.22 -16.88
C THR A 286 -23.36 -0.85 -17.34
N ILE A 287 -24.21 -0.12 -18.08
CA ILE A 287 -23.90 1.24 -18.54
C ILE A 287 -23.76 2.17 -17.33
N GLU A 288 -24.63 2.03 -16.33
CA GLU A 288 -24.61 2.88 -15.15
C GLU A 288 -23.33 2.70 -14.32
N GLU A 289 -22.82 1.47 -14.21
CA GLU A 289 -21.52 1.23 -13.58
C GLU A 289 -20.37 1.89 -14.35
N LYS A 290 -20.37 1.79 -15.68
CA LYS A 290 -19.37 2.45 -16.52
C LYS A 290 -19.41 3.96 -16.37
N LEU A 291 -20.60 4.56 -16.40
CA LEU A 291 -20.77 6.02 -16.24
C LEU A 291 -20.23 6.49 -14.88
N ALA A 292 -20.61 5.81 -13.79
CA ALA A 292 -20.12 6.14 -12.46
C ALA A 292 -18.60 5.95 -12.33
N PHE A 293 -18.03 4.93 -12.98
CA PHE A 293 -16.58 4.74 -13.03
C PHE A 293 -15.89 5.88 -13.77
N LEU A 294 -16.45 6.36 -14.89
CA LEU A 294 -15.89 7.47 -15.65
C LEU A 294 -15.95 8.79 -14.88
N GLU A 295 -16.94 9.00 -14.03
CA GLU A 295 -16.94 10.14 -13.11
C GLU A 295 -15.78 10.07 -12.10
N ILE A 296 -15.50 8.88 -11.55
CA ILE A 296 -14.32 8.66 -10.70
C ILE A 296 -13.04 8.93 -11.48
N ASP A 297 -12.96 8.45 -12.72
CA ASP A 297 -11.81 8.67 -13.59
C ASP A 297 -11.56 10.16 -13.83
N GLN A 298 -12.60 10.92 -14.18
CA GLN A 298 -12.56 12.38 -14.35
C GLN A 298 -12.13 13.09 -13.06
N MET A 299 -12.65 12.69 -11.90
CA MET A 299 -12.27 13.25 -10.61
C MET A 299 -10.78 12.99 -10.30
N ILE A 300 -10.28 11.79 -10.57
CA ILE A 300 -8.88 11.46 -10.33
C ILE A 300 -7.97 12.20 -11.32
N GLU A 301 -8.35 12.30 -12.60
CA GLU A 301 -7.61 13.12 -13.57
C GLU A 301 -7.55 14.59 -13.14
N MET A 302 -8.67 15.14 -12.66
CA MET A 302 -8.73 16.49 -12.11
C MET A 302 -7.79 16.68 -10.93
N ILE A 303 -7.78 15.75 -9.97
CA ILE A 303 -6.89 15.80 -8.81
C ILE A 303 -5.43 15.76 -9.27
N PHE A 304 -5.06 14.83 -10.16
CA PHE A 304 -3.69 14.66 -10.64
C PHE A 304 -3.22 15.73 -11.63
N ALA A 305 -4.14 16.55 -12.16
CA ALA A 305 -3.78 17.74 -12.93
C ALA A 305 -3.25 18.88 -12.05
N THR A 306 -3.38 18.79 -10.72
CA THR A 306 -2.81 19.77 -9.79
C THR A 306 -1.33 19.47 -9.51
N ASP A 307 -0.48 20.49 -9.62
CA ASP A 307 0.96 20.34 -9.38
C ASP A 307 1.28 19.85 -7.97
N GLU A 308 0.44 20.21 -6.99
CA GLU A 308 0.67 19.87 -5.59
C GLU A 308 0.65 18.35 -5.34
N VAL A 309 -0.09 17.56 -6.13
CA VAL A 309 -0.08 16.09 -6.00
C VAL A 309 1.33 15.53 -6.19
N SER A 310 2.02 15.98 -7.22
CA SER A 310 3.38 15.52 -7.51
C SER A 310 4.37 15.92 -6.40
N LYS A 311 4.24 17.12 -5.84
CA LYS A 311 5.06 17.57 -4.69
C LYS A 311 4.74 16.75 -3.45
N TYR A 312 3.46 16.56 -3.13
CA TYR A 312 3.02 15.78 -1.98
C TYR A 312 3.60 14.37 -1.99
N VAL A 313 3.45 13.63 -3.10
CA VAL A 313 3.98 12.27 -3.22
C VAL A 313 5.50 12.25 -3.06
N CYS A 314 6.22 13.22 -3.66
CA CYS A 314 7.68 13.33 -3.50
C CYS A 314 8.10 13.66 -2.06
N ARG A 315 7.35 14.51 -1.35
CA ARG A 315 7.57 14.78 0.09
C ARG A 315 7.34 13.53 0.92
N ARG A 316 6.31 12.73 0.62
CA ARG A 316 6.05 11.45 1.31
C ARG A 316 7.19 10.46 1.07
N LEU A 317 7.69 10.35 -0.16
CA LEU A 317 8.87 9.53 -0.47
C LEU A 317 10.10 10.00 0.32
N TRP A 318 10.37 11.31 0.34
CA TRP A 318 11.48 11.87 1.11
C TRP A 318 11.35 11.57 2.60
N ASN A 319 10.17 11.79 3.18
CA ASN A 319 9.93 11.52 4.60
C ASN A 319 10.14 10.05 4.98
N TYR A 320 9.82 9.13 4.05
CA TYR A 320 9.99 7.71 4.28
C TYR A 320 11.43 7.22 4.05
N PHE A 321 12.08 7.68 2.98
CA PHE A 321 13.39 7.18 2.55
C PHE A 321 14.59 8.05 2.97
N GLY A 322 14.42 9.37 2.95
CA GLY A 322 15.47 10.35 3.21
C GLY A 322 15.49 10.81 4.65
N TYR A 323 14.67 11.81 4.99
CA TYR A 323 14.68 12.44 6.31
C TYR A 323 13.30 12.96 6.70
N TYR A 324 13.03 13.06 8.01
CA TYR A 324 11.69 13.42 8.50
C TYR A 324 11.33 14.88 8.27
N ASP A 325 12.33 15.75 8.22
CA ASP A 325 12.16 17.19 8.05
C ASP A 325 12.32 17.59 6.58
N ILE A 326 11.51 18.55 6.15
CA ILE A 326 11.54 19.14 4.82
C ILE A 326 11.79 20.63 4.99
N THR A 327 13.05 21.03 4.86
CA THR A 327 13.44 22.43 4.88
C THR A 327 13.12 23.09 3.52
N PRO A 328 13.07 24.43 3.44
CA PRO A 328 12.91 25.13 2.16
C PRO A 328 13.97 24.74 1.12
N GLU A 329 15.19 24.42 1.54
CA GLU A 329 16.26 23.96 0.66
C GLU A 329 15.98 22.56 0.11
N ILE A 330 15.48 21.63 0.93
CA ILE A 330 15.07 20.29 0.47
C ILE A 330 13.90 20.43 -0.51
N GLU A 331 12.93 21.30 -0.21
CA GLU A 331 11.80 21.57 -1.09
C GLU A 331 12.27 22.03 -2.47
N ALA A 332 13.14 23.04 -2.53
CA ALA A 332 13.62 23.62 -3.79
C ALA A 332 14.64 22.73 -4.54
N GLU A 333 15.59 22.10 -3.83
CA GLU A 333 16.69 21.36 -4.46
C GLU A 333 16.33 19.91 -4.80
N LEU A 334 15.32 19.33 -4.13
CA LEU A 334 14.94 17.93 -4.29
C LEU A 334 13.47 17.74 -4.65
N ILE A 335 12.53 18.24 -3.84
CA ILE A 335 11.10 17.94 -4.01
C ILE A 335 10.58 18.51 -5.34
N GLU A 336 10.87 19.77 -5.65
CA GLU A 336 10.41 20.38 -6.90
C GLU A 336 10.97 19.69 -8.16
N PRO A 337 12.28 19.38 -8.26
CA PRO A 337 12.79 18.58 -9.37
C PRO A 337 12.22 17.17 -9.45
N LEU A 338 11.98 16.48 -8.32
CA LEU A 338 11.35 15.15 -8.32
C LEU A 338 9.89 15.22 -8.79
N ALA A 339 9.16 16.25 -8.35
CA ALA A 339 7.77 16.50 -8.77
C ALA A 339 7.68 16.77 -10.28
N GLU A 340 8.67 17.45 -10.85
CA GLU A 340 8.77 17.62 -12.30
C GLU A 340 8.98 16.27 -13.02
N ILE A 341 9.90 15.42 -12.54
CA ILE A 341 10.10 14.06 -13.09
C ILE A 341 8.82 13.24 -12.97
N PHE A 342 8.10 13.35 -11.87
CA PHE A 342 6.81 12.69 -11.67
C PHE A 342 5.82 13.11 -12.75
N ARG A 343 5.65 14.42 -13.02
CA ARG A 343 4.71 14.94 -14.02
C ARG A 343 5.12 14.60 -15.45
N GLN A 344 6.42 14.68 -15.77
CA GLN A 344 6.93 14.33 -17.11
C GLN A 344 6.65 12.87 -17.48
N ASN A 345 6.54 11.98 -16.49
CA ASN A 345 6.29 10.56 -16.68
C ASN A 345 4.85 10.15 -16.30
N VAL A 346 3.89 11.09 -16.29
CA VAL A 346 2.50 10.85 -15.81
C VAL A 346 1.75 9.73 -16.54
N ASN A 347 2.12 9.43 -17.79
CA ASN A 347 1.51 8.37 -18.59
C ASN A 347 2.39 7.12 -18.70
N ASP A 348 3.60 7.13 -18.12
CA ASP A 348 4.51 6.00 -18.21
C ASP A 348 4.11 4.92 -17.19
N PRO A 349 4.04 3.63 -17.59
CA PRO A 349 3.71 2.53 -16.69
C PRO A 349 4.74 2.33 -15.57
N ASP A 350 5.97 2.80 -15.72
CA ASP A 350 7.09 2.72 -14.76
C ASP A 350 7.36 4.09 -14.06
N GLN A 351 6.40 5.03 -14.05
CA GLN A 351 6.56 6.39 -13.51
C GLN A 351 7.34 6.45 -12.18
N MET A 352 6.93 5.66 -11.18
CA MET A 352 7.52 5.72 -9.84
C MET A 352 8.97 5.19 -9.82
N ARG A 353 9.35 4.31 -10.77
CA ARG A 353 10.74 3.88 -10.96
C ARG A 353 11.66 5.06 -11.21
N TYR A 354 11.28 5.98 -12.11
CA TYR A 354 12.09 7.15 -12.42
C TYR A 354 12.22 8.08 -11.23
N VAL A 355 11.13 8.29 -10.49
CA VAL A 355 11.10 9.17 -9.32
C VAL A 355 12.00 8.65 -8.20
N ILE A 356 11.91 7.35 -7.85
CA ILE A 356 12.76 6.77 -6.81
C ILE A 356 14.23 6.66 -7.25
N HIS A 357 14.48 6.37 -8.53
CA HIS A 357 15.84 6.37 -9.08
C HIS A 357 16.46 7.77 -8.97
N ALA A 358 15.73 8.81 -9.34
CA ALA A 358 16.18 10.19 -9.21
C ALA A 358 16.43 10.58 -7.74
N LEU A 359 15.53 10.21 -6.83
CA LEU A 359 15.68 10.45 -5.40
C LEU A 359 16.99 9.87 -4.87
N PHE A 360 17.26 8.59 -5.14
CA PHE A 360 18.47 7.90 -4.67
C PHE A 360 19.75 8.25 -5.45
N SER A 361 19.62 8.95 -6.59
CA SER A 361 20.75 9.51 -7.33
C SER A 361 21.10 10.94 -6.90
N SER A 362 20.26 11.58 -6.09
CA SER A 362 20.38 13.01 -5.79
C SER A 362 21.53 13.33 -4.84
N GLU A 363 22.15 14.50 -5.01
CA GLU A 363 23.17 15.01 -4.10
C GLU A 363 22.61 15.21 -2.68
N VAL A 364 21.37 15.71 -2.57
CA VAL A 364 20.68 15.95 -1.30
C VAL A 364 20.59 14.69 -0.46
N PHE A 365 20.29 13.53 -1.07
CA PHE A 365 20.19 12.25 -0.37
C PHE A 365 21.50 11.87 0.35
N PHE A 366 22.67 12.19 -0.23
CA PHE A 366 23.98 11.82 0.32
C PHE A 366 24.65 12.91 1.18
N LYS A 367 23.98 14.04 1.44
CA LYS A 367 24.47 15.08 2.38
C LYS A 367 24.73 14.48 3.77
N ASN A 368 25.76 14.95 4.45
CA ASN A 368 26.20 14.38 5.74
C ASN A 368 25.10 14.41 6.81
N GLU A 369 24.26 15.44 6.84
CA GLU A 369 23.11 15.57 7.75
C GLU A 369 22.01 14.50 7.53
N HIS A 370 21.93 13.89 6.35
CA HIS A 370 20.94 12.85 6.01
C HIS A 370 21.50 11.43 6.16
N LYS A 371 22.81 11.29 6.37
CA LYS A 371 23.47 10.00 6.58
C LYS A 371 23.41 9.60 8.05
N GLY A 372 22.96 8.37 8.31
CA GLY A 372 22.93 7.79 9.66
C GLY A 372 21.83 8.33 10.59
N CYS A 373 20.98 9.25 10.14
CA CYS A 373 19.92 9.85 10.95
C CYS A 373 18.60 9.05 10.98
N MET A 374 18.54 7.89 10.32
CA MET A 374 17.35 7.04 10.30
C MET A 374 17.12 6.40 11.66
N VAL A 375 16.05 6.82 12.34
CA VAL A 375 15.49 6.05 13.45
C VAL A 375 14.69 4.89 12.85
N LYS A 376 15.14 3.66 13.09
CA LYS A 376 14.49 2.46 12.55
C LYS A 376 13.12 2.26 13.18
N SER A 377 12.12 1.95 12.36
CA SER A 377 10.84 1.42 12.83
C SER A 377 11.00 0.03 13.44
N PRO A 378 10.06 -0.44 14.28
CA PRO A 378 10.11 -1.80 14.83
C PRO A 378 10.38 -2.89 13.79
N ILE A 379 9.78 -2.78 12.61
CA ILE A 379 10.00 -3.71 11.49
C ILE A 379 11.44 -3.62 10.94
N GLU A 380 11.95 -2.41 10.70
CA GLU A 380 13.33 -2.16 10.25
C GLU A 380 14.37 -2.63 11.26
N PHE A 381 14.06 -2.46 12.54
CA PHE A 381 14.91 -2.89 13.62
C PHE A 381 14.93 -4.41 13.71
N THR A 382 13.76 -5.04 13.85
CA THR A 382 13.66 -6.49 14.11
C THR A 382 14.08 -7.31 12.89
N VAL A 383 13.51 -7.06 11.71
CA VAL A 383 13.92 -7.74 10.47
C VAL A 383 15.38 -7.45 10.14
N GLY A 384 15.79 -6.18 10.33
CA GLY A 384 17.15 -5.78 10.06
C GLY A 384 18.18 -6.46 10.95
N MET A 385 17.85 -6.78 12.21
CA MET A 385 18.72 -7.58 13.09
C MET A 385 18.89 -9.01 12.57
N ILE A 386 17.79 -9.68 12.18
CA ILE A 386 17.82 -11.04 11.64
C ILE A 386 18.75 -11.11 10.42
N ARG A 387 18.63 -10.14 9.50
CA ARG A 387 19.47 -10.07 8.30
C ARG A 387 20.92 -9.68 8.58
N GLN A 388 21.18 -8.74 9.50
CA GLN A 388 22.53 -8.26 9.82
C GLN A 388 23.38 -9.33 10.52
N LEU A 389 22.75 -10.12 11.39
CA LEU A 389 23.40 -11.21 12.11
C LEU A 389 23.50 -12.50 11.28
N ASP A 390 22.91 -12.53 10.08
CA ASP A 390 22.78 -13.74 9.26
C ASP A 390 22.17 -14.90 10.08
N TYR A 391 21.11 -14.58 10.83
CA TYR A 391 20.52 -15.53 11.77
C TYR A 391 19.92 -16.72 10.99
N PRO A 392 20.23 -17.96 11.38
CA PRO A 392 19.74 -19.13 10.67
C PRO A 392 18.21 -19.25 10.79
N THR A 393 17.53 -19.27 9.64
CA THR A 393 16.07 -19.38 9.57
C THR A 393 15.64 -20.73 9.01
N PRO A 394 14.47 -21.28 9.41
CA PRO A 394 13.92 -22.47 8.77
C PRO A 394 13.70 -22.27 7.27
N LYS A 395 13.93 -23.34 6.50
CA LYS A 395 13.80 -23.32 5.03
C LYS A 395 12.38 -23.68 4.59
N SER A 396 12.05 -23.44 3.32
CA SER A 396 10.73 -23.74 2.75
C SER A 396 10.31 -25.21 2.84
N ILE A 397 11.26 -26.15 2.88
CA ILE A 397 11.00 -27.58 3.12
C ILE A 397 10.47 -27.85 4.53
N GLN A 398 10.70 -26.93 5.48
CA GLN A 398 10.23 -26.96 6.86
C GLN A 398 9.09 -25.96 7.04
N LEU A 399 8.05 -26.07 6.22
CA LEU A 399 7.00 -25.06 6.06
C LEU A 399 6.37 -24.60 7.40
N GLU A 400 6.05 -25.54 8.30
CA GLU A 400 5.50 -25.22 9.63
C GLU A 400 6.47 -24.38 10.46
N ALA A 401 7.71 -24.84 10.59
CA ALA A 401 8.75 -24.13 11.34
C ALA A 401 9.05 -22.75 10.74
N GLN A 402 8.99 -22.63 9.42
CA GLN A 402 9.21 -21.37 8.70
C GLN A 402 8.14 -20.33 9.06
N TYR A 403 6.86 -20.67 8.93
CA TYR A 403 5.78 -19.73 9.29
C TYR A 403 5.73 -19.45 10.79
N TYR A 404 6.05 -20.45 11.63
CA TYR A 404 6.17 -20.25 13.07
C TYR A 404 7.29 -19.24 13.41
N PHE A 405 8.46 -19.37 12.78
CA PHE A 405 9.55 -18.40 12.94
C PHE A 405 9.13 -17.00 12.48
N TRP A 406 8.49 -16.87 11.32
CA TRP A 406 7.99 -15.59 10.84
C TRP A 406 6.96 -14.98 11.81
N ASN A 407 6.12 -15.81 12.43
CA ASN A 407 5.18 -15.37 13.46
C ASN A 407 5.87 -14.84 14.71
N ILE A 408 6.97 -15.46 15.16
CA ILE A 408 7.77 -14.98 16.29
C ILE A 408 8.29 -13.57 15.98
N ILE A 409 8.91 -13.39 14.81
CA ILE A 409 9.44 -12.08 14.39
C ILE A 409 8.33 -11.03 14.30
N ARG A 410 7.21 -11.38 13.66
CA ARG A 410 6.00 -10.53 13.60
C ARG A 410 5.49 -10.15 14.98
N THR A 411 5.48 -11.09 15.93
CA THR A 411 5.04 -10.85 17.32
C THR A 411 5.97 -9.88 18.04
N HIS A 412 7.28 -9.97 17.82
CA HIS A 412 8.22 -8.98 18.36
C HIS A 412 8.01 -7.59 17.77
N ILE A 413 7.71 -7.50 16.47
CA ILE A 413 7.39 -6.22 15.80
C ILE A 413 6.09 -5.62 16.37
N PHE A 414 5.07 -6.46 16.54
CA PHE A 414 3.80 -6.10 17.19
C PHE A 414 4.01 -5.56 18.61
N ASN A 415 4.75 -6.28 19.44
CA ASN A 415 5.03 -5.88 20.84
C ASN A 415 5.82 -4.57 20.96
N GLN A 416 6.50 -4.14 19.89
CA GLN A 416 7.18 -2.86 19.79
C GLN A 416 6.26 -1.73 19.27
N GLY A 417 4.96 -2.00 19.07
CA GLY A 417 3.96 -1.01 18.68
C GLY A 417 3.72 -0.89 17.18
N GLN A 418 4.13 -1.86 16.37
CA GLN A 418 3.89 -1.86 14.93
C GLN A 418 3.30 -3.20 14.47
N ASP A 419 1.99 -3.26 14.24
CA ASP A 419 1.34 -4.42 13.63
C ASP A 419 1.19 -4.21 12.12
N ILE A 420 1.94 -4.95 11.30
CA ILE A 420 1.87 -4.81 9.83
C ILE A 420 0.46 -5.10 9.29
N ASN A 421 0.02 -4.34 8.28
CA ASN A 421 -1.37 -4.29 7.78
C ASN A 421 -2.41 -3.77 8.78
N ASP A 422 -1.99 -3.25 9.95
CA ASP A 422 -2.91 -2.72 10.96
C ASP A 422 -2.36 -1.39 11.54
N PRO A 423 -2.24 -0.36 10.69
CA PRO A 423 -1.84 0.96 11.14
C PRO A 423 -2.88 1.55 12.11
N PRO A 424 -2.45 2.39 13.07
CA PRO A 424 -3.29 2.82 14.19
C PRO A 424 -4.39 3.83 13.83
N ASN A 425 -4.41 4.36 12.61
CA ASN A 425 -5.45 5.25 12.05
C ASN A 425 -5.16 5.53 10.57
N VAL A 426 -6.07 6.28 9.91
CA VAL A 426 -6.00 6.73 8.51
C VAL A 426 -4.69 7.45 8.12
N ALA A 427 -4.01 8.12 9.05
CA ALA A 427 -2.73 8.77 8.78
C ALA A 427 -1.53 7.80 8.80
N GLY A 428 -1.75 6.52 9.09
CA GLY A 428 -0.73 5.48 9.12
C GLY A 428 0.04 5.42 10.45
N TRP A 429 1.23 4.82 10.42
CA TRP A 429 2.16 4.90 11.55
C TRP A 429 2.80 6.29 11.60
N ARG A 430 2.70 6.95 12.75
CA ARG A 430 3.42 8.20 12.98
C ARG A 430 4.93 7.95 12.87
N PRO A 431 5.70 8.85 12.23
CA PRO A 431 7.16 8.80 12.29
C PRO A 431 7.62 8.78 13.76
N ILE A 432 8.52 7.86 14.12
CA ILE A 432 9.01 7.69 15.51
C ILE A 432 9.57 8.99 16.09
N ILE A 433 10.10 9.86 15.24
CA ILE A 433 10.75 11.11 15.63
C ILE A 433 9.74 12.15 16.19
N ASN A 434 8.43 11.99 15.93
CA ASN A 434 7.41 12.81 16.59
C ASN A 434 7.27 12.51 18.10
N HIS A 435 7.97 11.51 18.63
CA HIS A 435 8.08 11.28 20.08
C HIS A 435 9.32 11.89 20.73
N HIS A 436 10.25 12.54 20.02
CA HIS A 436 11.40 13.19 20.68
C HIS A 436 11.25 14.71 20.80
N ARG A 437 10.27 15.10 21.62
CA ARG A 437 10.38 16.23 22.56
C ARG A 437 10.65 15.78 24.01
N PHE A 438 11.05 14.51 24.23
CA PHE A 438 11.61 14.09 25.52
C PHE A 438 13.06 14.58 25.61
N MET A 439 13.32 15.50 26.55
CA MET A 439 14.58 16.24 26.79
C MET A 439 14.73 17.59 26.08
N LYS A 440 13.77 18.49 26.27
CA LYS A 440 14.13 19.87 26.65
C LYS A 440 13.96 19.99 28.16
N TYR A 441 15.06 19.80 28.90
CA TYR A 441 15.17 20.35 30.25
C TYR A 441 15.54 21.82 30.13
N GLY A 442 14.83 22.69 30.85
CA GLY A 442 15.25 24.07 31.16
C GLY A 442 15.09 25.06 30.03
#